data_AF-A0A452YSJ1-F1
#
_entry.id   AF-A0A452YSJ1-F1
#
_cell.length_a   1.000
_cell.length_b   1.000
_cell.length_c   1.000
_cell.angle_alpha   90.00
_cell.angle_beta   90.00
_cell.angle_gamma   90.00
#
_symmetry.space_group_name_H-M   'P 1'
#
loop_
_entity.id
_entity.type
_entity.pdbx_description
1 polymer ?
#
loop_
_entity_poly.entity_id
_entity_poly.type
_entity_poly.pdbx_seq_one_letter_code
_entity_poly.pdbx_strand_id
1 'polypeptide(L)'
;MARFAALAALLLAVAVGGAAAQGVGSVITQSMYASMLPNRDNSLCPARGFYTYDAFIAAANTFPGFGTTGSADDVKRELAAFFGQTSHETTGGTRGAADQFQSGYCFKEEINKATSPPYYGRGPIQLTG
;
A
#
# COMPACT_ATOMS: atom_id res chain seq x y z
N MET A 1 9.89 59.72 -30.59
CA MET A 1 9.72 59.32 -29.18
C MET A 1 9.06 57.96 -29.14
N ALA A 2 9.82 56.94 -28.75
CA ALA A 2 9.39 55.55 -28.71
C ALA A 2 8.32 55.33 -27.63
N ARG A 3 7.22 54.67 -27.98
CA ARG A 3 6.20 54.21 -27.04
C ARG A 3 6.43 52.71 -26.79
N PHE A 4 7.23 52.42 -25.77
CA PHE A 4 7.26 51.12 -25.10
C PHE A 4 6.34 51.18 -23.89
N ALA A 5 5.44 50.21 -23.74
CA ALA A 5 5.30 49.38 -22.54
C ALA A 5 4.02 48.53 -22.63
N ALA A 6 4.24 47.22 -22.70
CA ALA A 6 3.23 46.18 -22.71
C ALA A 6 2.59 46.05 -21.32
N LEU A 7 1.26 45.86 -21.28
CA LEU A 7 0.55 45.39 -20.10
C LEU A 7 -0.31 44.20 -20.52
N ALA A 8 0.24 43.01 -20.35
CA ALA A 8 -0.52 41.77 -20.29
C ALA A 8 0.11 40.92 -19.17
N ALA A 9 -0.23 41.25 -17.93
CA ALA A 9 0.00 40.36 -16.81
C ALA A 9 -1.01 39.21 -16.92
N LEU A 10 -0.63 38.16 -17.64
CA LEU A 10 -1.40 36.93 -17.71
C LEU A 10 -1.24 36.21 -16.36
N LEU A 11 -2.30 36.28 -15.55
CA LEU A 11 -2.48 35.48 -14.35
C LEU A 11 -2.31 34.00 -14.72
N LEU A 12 -1.18 33.41 -14.32
CA LEU A 12 -1.05 31.95 -14.31
C LEU A 12 -1.92 31.45 -13.16
N ALA A 13 -3.15 31.05 -13.49
CA ALA A 13 -4.00 30.32 -12.57
C ALA A 13 -3.24 29.07 -12.11
N VAL A 14 -2.84 29.04 -10.85
CA VAL A 14 -2.42 27.81 -10.20
C VAL A 14 -3.66 26.94 -10.15
N ALA A 15 -3.79 26.01 -11.10
CA ALA A 15 -4.69 24.89 -10.97
C ALA A 15 -4.15 24.03 -9.82
N VAL A 16 -4.55 24.37 -8.59
CA VAL A 16 -4.52 23.42 -7.49
C VAL A 16 -5.50 22.34 -7.92
N GLY A 17 -4.99 21.30 -8.56
CA GLY A 17 -5.71 20.06 -8.78
C GLY A 17 -6.01 19.47 -7.41
N GLY A 18 -7.09 19.96 -6.78
CA GLY A 18 -7.71 19.30 -5.66
C GLY A 18 -8.24 17.98 -6.16
N ALA A 19 -7.42 16.94 -6.08
CA ALA A 19 -7.94 15.60 -5.99
C ALA A 19 -8.86 15.62 -4.76
N ALA A 20 -10.18 15.65 -4.99
CA ALA A 20 -11.15 15.40 -3.94
C ALA A 20 -10.66 14.17 -3.16
N ALA A 21 -10.60 14.21 -1.84
CA ALA A 21 -10.07 13.11 -1.04
C ALA A 21 -10.81 11.81 -1.39
N GLN A 22 -10.24 11.01 -2.29
CA GLN A 22 -10.76 9.71 -2.63
C GLN A 22 -10.12 8.74 -1.64
N GLY A 23 -10.94 8.02 -0.86
CA GLY A 23 -10.44 7.08 0.13
C GLY A 23 -9.61 5.97 -0.54
N VAL A 24 -8.78 5.27 0.23
CA VAL A 24 -7.85 4.24 -0.27
C VAL A 24 -8.50 3.24 -1.25
N GLY A 25 -9.78 2.90 -1.04
CA GLY A 25 -10.55 2.01 -1.92
C GLY A 25 -10.75 2.49 -3.35
N SER A 26 -10.61 3.78 -3.65
CA SER A 26 -10.66 4.30 -5.02
C SER A 26 -9.37 4.04 -5.81
N VAL A 27 -8.25 3.86 -5.10
CA VAL A 27 -6.93 3.57 -5.70
C VAL A 27 -6.67 2.07 -5.68
N ILE A 28 -6.88 1.45 -4.52
CA ILE A 28 -6.78 0.00 -4.33
C ILE A 28 -8.19 -0.55 -4.33
N THR A 29 -8.69 -0.84 -5.51
CA THR A 29 -9.93 -1.59 -5.69
C THR A 29 -9.75 -3.04 -5.21
N GLN A 30 -10.85 -3.76 -4.98
CA GLN A 30 -10.78 -5.19 -4.66
C GLN A 30 -10.02 -6.00 -5.73
N SER A 31 -10.19 -5.65 -7.01
CA SER A 31 -9.45 -6.28 -8.11
C SER A 31 -7.96 -5.95 -8.06
N MET A 32 -7.59 -4.70 -7.80
CA MET A 32 -6.18 -4.31 -7.63
C MET A 32 -5.54 -5.02 -6.45
N TYR A 33 -6.22 -5.09 -5.30
CA TYR A 33 -5.78 -5.83 -4.13
C TYR A 33 -5.51 -7.31 -4.46
N ALA A 34 -6.42 -7.94 -5.20
CA ALA A 34 -6.24 -9.32 -5.66
C ALA A 34 -5.06 -9.48 -6.64
N SER A 35 -4.85 -8.52 -7.55
CA SER A 35 -3.72 -8.52 -8.48
C SER A 35 -2.37 -8.25 -7.81
N MET A 36 -2.34 -7.42 -6.77
CA MET A 36 -1.12 -7.14 -5.99
C MET A 36 -0.74 -8.32 -5.09
N LEU A 37 -1.73 -9.09 -4.61
CA LEU A 37 -1.53 -10.22 -3.70
C LEU A 37 -2.11 -11.53 -4.28
N PRO A 38 -1.60 -12.01 -5.43
CA PRO A 38 -2.25 -13.07 -6.21
C PRO A 38 -2.19 -14.45 -5.55
N ASN A 39 -1.11 -14.76 -4.80
CA ASN A 39 -0.95 -16.07 -4.17
C ASN A 39 -1.23 -16.10 -2.66
N ARG A 40 -1.71 -14.99 -2.05
CA ARG A 40 -1.94 -14.93 -0.59
C ARG A 40 -2.90 -16.01 -0.07
N ASP A 41 -3.83 -16.44 -0.94
CA ASP A 41 -4.86 -17.43 -0.63
C ASP A 41 -4.53 -18.82 -1.22
N ASN A 42 -3.30 -19.05 -1.67
CA ASN A 42 -2.82 -20.37 -2.09
C ASN A 42 -2.92 -21.38 -0.92
N SER A 43 -3.20 -22.66 -1.21
CA SER A 43 -3.30 -23.71 -0.20
C SER A 43 -2.02 -23.94 0.61
N LEU A 44 -0.86 -23.53 0.08
CA LEU A 44 0.44 -23.59 0.75
C LEU A 44 0.64 -22.47 1.77
N CYS A 45 -0.20 -21.42 1.75
CA CYS A 45 -0.06 -20.28 2.65
C CYS A 45 -0.82 -20.49 3.97
N PRO A 46 -0.13 -20.49 5.13
CA PRO A 46 -0.79 -20.65 6.43
C PRO A 46 -1.78 -19.52 6.77
N ALA A 47 -1.65 -18.35 6.14
CA ALA A 47 -2.56 -17.22 6.31
C ALA A 47 -3.73 -17.21 5.31
N ARG A 48 -3.93 -18.25 4.48
CA ARG A 48 -5.02 -18.31 3.50
C ARG A 48 -6.38 -17.92 4.11
N GLY A 49 -7.05 -16.96 3.50
CA GLY A 49 -8.35 -16.43 3.91
C GLY A 49 -8.30 -15.44 5.08
N PHE A 50 -7.13 -15.14 5.65
CA PHE A 50 -7.00 -14.21 6.77
C PHE A 50 -6.93 -12.75 6.32
N TYR A 51 -6.17 -12.46 5.26
CA TYR A 51 -5.98 -11.10 4.75
C TYR A 51 -7.05 -10.79 3.70
N THR A 52 -8.12 -10.14 4.13
CA THR A 52 -9.24 -9.75 3.27
C THR A 52 -9.15 -8.29 2.85
N TYR A 53 -9.73 -7.98 1.69
CA TYR A 53 -9.85 -6.60 1.20
C TYR A 53 -10.62 -5.71 2.20
N ASP A 54 -11.73 -6.21 2.73
CA ASP A 54 -12.57 -5.47 3.67
C ASP A 54 -11.81 -5.14 4.96
N ALA A 55 -10.99 -6.07 5.48
CA ALA A 55 -10.15 -5.80 6.64
C ALA A 55 -9.08 -4.73 6.35
N PHE A 56 -8.48 -4.77 5.15
CA PHE A 56 -7.55 -3.73 4.70
C PHE A 56 -8.21 -2.36 4.61
N ILE A 57 -9.38 -2.24 3.98
CA ILE A 57 -10.10 -0.98 3.86
C ILE A 57 -10.57 -0.47 5.22
N ALA A 58 -11.09 -1.36 6.09
CA ALA A 58 -11.48 -0.99 7.44
C ALA A 58 -10.30 -0.41 8.23
N ALA A 59 -9.12 -1.05 8.17
CA ALA A 59 -7.91 -0.55 8.81
C ALA A 59 -7.40 0.76 8.18
N ALA A 60 -7.36 0.86 6.86
CA ALA A 60 -6.94 2.07 6.16
C ALA A 60 -7.78 3.29 6.57
N ASN A 61 -9.09 3.12 6.71
CA ASN A 61 -10.02 4.18 7.10
C ASN A 61 -9.83 4.68 8.54
N THR A 62 -9.12 3.95 9.42
CA THR A 62 -8.78 4.46 10.76
C THR A 62 -7.58 5.39 10.77
N PHE A 63 -6.84 5.46 9.66
CA PHE A 63 -5.66 6.32 9.50
C PHE A 63 -5.90 7.32 8.36
N PRO A 64 -6.55 8.48 8.63
CA PRO A 64 -7.06 9.36 7.57
C PRO A 64 -5.99 9.96 6.64
N GLY A 65 -4.72 9.94 7.01
CA GLY A 65 -3.60 10.37 6.16
C GLY A 65 -2.98 9.27 5.29
N PHE A 66 -3.29 8.00 5.58
CA PHE A 66 -2.73 6.85 4.87
C PHE A 66 -3.38 6.71 3.49
N GLY A 67 -2.57 6.80 2.43
CA GLY A 67 -3.02 6.63 1.05
C GLY A 67 -3.99 7.72 0.58
N THR A 68 -3.93 8.90 1.20
CA THR A 68 -4.81 10.05 0.91
C THR A 68 -4.04 11.38 0.87
N THR A 69 -2.74 11.36 1.15
CA THR A 69 -1.90 12.56 1.29
C THR A 69 -1.03 12.78 0.05
N GLY A 70 -1.01 14.02 -0.45
CA GLY A 70 -0.16 14.42 -1.56
C GLY A 70 -0.82 14.26 -2.93
N SER A 71 -0.01 14.16 -3.97
CA SER A 71 -0.48 13.95 -5.35
C SER A 71 -0.98 12.51 -5.56
N ALA A 72 -1.68 12.28 -6.67
CA ALA A 72 -2.13 10.93 -7.05
C ALA A 72 -0.96 9.93 -7.17
N ASP A 73 0.21 10.40 -7.60
CA ASP A 73 1.41 9.55 -7.70
C ASP A 73 2.07 9.32 -6.34
N ASP A 74 1.97 10.27 -5.42
CA ASP A 74 2.41 10.08 -4.02
C ASP A 74 1.56 9.02 -3.34
N VAL A 75 0.23 9.11 -3.47
CA VAL A 75 -0.72 8.14 -2.92
C VAL A 75 -0.47 6.73 -3.46
N LYS A 76 -0.32 6.58 -4.79
CA LYS A 76 -0.01 5.27 -5.39
C LYS A 76 1.32 4.73 -4.88
N ARG A 77 2.33 5.59 -4.72
CA ARG A 77 3.66 5.20 -4.25
C ARG A 77 3.65 4.80 -2.78
N GLU A 78 2.90 5.51 -1.92
CA GLU A 78 2.72 5.15 -0.51
C GLU A 78 2.07 3.76 -0.39
N LEU A 79 0.97 3.52 -1.10
CA LEU A 79 0.25 2.25 -1.06
C LEU A 79 1.10 1.11 -1.62
N ALA A 80 1.81 1.33 -2.73
CA ALA A 80 2.75 0.35 -3.27
C ALA A 80 3.90 0.05 -2.29
N ALA A 81 4.43 1.06 -1.60
CA ALA A 81 5.48 0.87 -0.60
C ALA A 81 4.98 0.09 0.62
N PHE A 82 3.78 0.40 1.12
CA PHE A 82 3.13 -0.35 2.20
C PHE A 82 2.98 -1.82 1.83
N PHE A 83 2.38 -2.13 0.68
CA PHE A 83 2.23 -3.51 0.22
C PHE A 83 3.56 -4.19 -0.06
N GLY A 84 4.56 -3.48 -0.58
CA GLY A 84 5.90 -4.01 -0.81
C GLY A 84 6.59 -4.46 0.47
N GLN A 85 6.63 -3.59 1.48
CA GLN A 85 7.26 -3.92 2.77
C GLN A 85 6.51 -5.03 3.50
N THR A 86 5.18 -4.92 3.61
CA THR A 86 4.38 -5.93 4.30
C THR A 86 4.37 -7.28 3.57
N SER A 87 4.46 -7.28 2.24
CA SER A 87 4.65 -8.53 1.47
C SER A 87 6.01 -9.16 1.74
N HIS A 88 7.07 -8.35 1.92
CA HIS A 88 8.39 -8.86 2.28
C HIS A 88 8.37 -9.57 3.63
N GLU A 89 7.80 -8.94 4.66
CA GLU A 89 7.71 -9.49 6.02
C GLU A 89 6.91 -10.80 6.10
N THR A 90 5.99 -11.02 5.15
CA THR A 90 5.03 -12.14 5.18
C THR A 90 5.19 -13.09 3.98
N THR A 91 6.32 -13.01 3.27
CA THR A 91 6.51 -13.73 2.02
C THR A 91 6.59 -15.25 2.22
N GLY A 92 5.86 -15.99 1.37
CA GLY A 92 6.11 -17.40 1.10
C GLY A 92 6.90 -17.63 -0.18
N GLY A 93 7.40 -16.57 -0.80
CA GLY A 93 8.15 -16.61 -2.06
C GLY A 93 9.58 -17.10 -1.88
N THR A 94 10.13 -17.72 -2.92
CA THR A 94 11.53 -18.15 -2.94
C THR A 94 12.39 -17.08 -3.62
N ARG A 95 13.45 -16.60 -2.93
CA ARG A 95 14.38 -15.63 -3.48
C ARG A 95 14.98 -16.14 -4.80
N GLY A 96 14.91 -15.33 -5.85
CA GLY A 96 15.44 -15.65 -7.19
C GLY A 96 14.50 -16.47 -8.09
N ALA A 97 13.33 -16.88 -7.59
CA ALA A 97 12.29 -17.47 -8.43
C ALA A 97 11.63 -16.39 -9.32
N ALA A 98 11.08 -16.80 -10.46
CA ALA A 98 10.40 -15.88 -11.40
C ALA A 98 9.17 -15.20 -10.78
N ASP A 99 8.53 -15.85 -9.80
CA ASP A 99 7.33 -15.43 -9.09
C ASP A 99 7.61 -14.95 -7.65
N GLN A 100 8.87 -14.64 -7.32
CA GLN A 100 9.31 -14.32 -5.95
C GLN A 100 8.51 -13.20 -5.24
N PHE A 101 7.89 -12.30 -6.00
CA PHE A 101 7.11 -11.16 -5.47
C PHE A 101 5.59 -11.40 -5.46
N GLN A 102 5.13 -12.57 -5.90
CA GLN A 102 3.70 -12.89 -6.01
C GLN A 102 3.14 -13.55 -4.74
N SER A 103 4.01 -13.93 -3.81
CA SER A 103 3.69 -14.73 -2.62
C SER A 103 3.78 -13.93 -1.31
N GLY A 104 3.57 -12.62 -1.36
CA GLY A 104 3.36 -11.80 -0.16
C GLY A 104 2.09 -12.20 0.59
N TYR A 105 1.99 -11.82 1.87
CA TYR A 105 0.81 -12.08 2.72
C TYR A 105 0.51 -13.58 2.91
N CYS A 106 1.54 -14.44 2.83
CA CYS A 106 1.41 -15.88 2.97
C CYS A 106 1.41 -16.32 4.45
N PHE A 107 2.12 -15.56 5.31
CA PHE A 107 2.20 -15.79 6.75
C PHE A 107 1.53 -14.66 7.55
N LYS A 108 1.03 -14.99 8.75
CA LYS A 108 0.43 -14.05 9.71
C LYS A 108 1.06 -14.09 11.09
N GLU A 109 1.91 -15.08 11.32
CA GLU A 109 2.68 -15.25 12.55
C GLU A 109 4.10 -15.66 12.15
N GLU A 110 5.06 -15.25 12.96
CA GLU A 110 6.46 -15.66 12.83
C GLU A 110 6.57 -17.19 12.85
N ILE A 111 7.42 -17.72 11.97
CA ILE A 111 7.66 -19.17 11.88
C ILE A 111 8.36 -19.67 13.15
N ASN A 112 9.37 -18.94 13.62
CA ASN A 112 10.09 -19.27 14.85
C ASN A 112 9.62 -18.39 16.02
N LYS A 113 8.74 -18.93 16.86
CA LYS A 113 8.11 -18.19 17.96
C LYS A 113 8.92 -18.18 19.26
N ALA A 114 10.13 -18.74 19.25
CA ALA A 114 10.94 -18.93 20.46
C ALA A 114 11.63 -17.64 20.95
N THR A 115 11.79 -16.66 20.06
CA THR A 115 12.59 -15.44 20.27
C THR A 115 11.94 -14.44 21.21
N SER A 116 10.60 -14.31 21.18
CA SER A 116 9.88 -13.31 21.99
C SER A 116 8.49 -13.77 22.45
N PRO A 117 8.29 -14.86 23.21
CA PRO A 117 6.96 -15.17 23.75
C PRO A 117 6.58 -14.15 24.85
N PRO A 118 5.35 -13.54 24.83
CA PRO A 118 4.23 -13.75 23.89
C PRO A 118 4.22 -12.80 22.67
N TYR A 119 5.18 -11.91 22.54
CA TYR A 119 5.30 -10.82 21.55
C TYR A 119 5.98 -11.20 20.21
N TYR A 120 5.98 -12.47 19.80
CA TYR A 120 6.50 -12.87 18.49
C TYR A 120 5.77 -12.16 17.33
N GLY A 121 6.42 -12.09 16.17
CA GLY A 121 5.96 -11.34 15.01
C GLY A 121 4.55 -11.74 14.56
N ARG A 122 3.67 -10.74 14.35
CA ARG A 122 2.30 -10.97 13.84
C ARG A 122 1.85 -9.95 12.80
N GLY A 123 0.96 -10.40 11.92
CA GLY A 123 0.30 -9.58 10.93
C GLY A 123 1.22 -9.09 9.79
N PRO A 124 0.74 -8.10 9.00
CA PRO A 124 1.42 -7.67 7.77
C PRO A 124 2.83 -7.12 7.99
N ILE A 125 3.09 -6.48 9.13
CA ILE A 125 4.39 -5.87 9.45
C ILE A 125 5.18 -6.70 10.47
N GLN A 126 4.76 -7.95 10.74
CA GLN A 126 5.37 -8.81 11.75
C GLN A 126 5.65 -8.09 13.08
N LEU A 127 4.63 -7.37 13.59
CA LEU A 127 4.75 -6.55 14.80
C LEU A 127 5.26 -7.41 15.97
N THR A 128 6.33 -6.94 16.61
CA THR A 128 7.08 -7.61 17.69
C THR A 128 7.59 -6.58 18.70
N GLY A 129 8.01 -7.03 19.89
CA GLY A 129 8.51 -6.17 20.97
C GLY A 129 9.08 -6.94 22.15
#